data_AF-A0A965E831-F1
#
_entry.id   AF-A0A965E831-F1
#
_cell.length_a   1.000
_cell.length_b   1.000
_cell.length_c   1.000
_cell.angle_alpha   90.00
_cell.angle_beta   90.00
_cell.angle_gamma   90.00
#
_symmetry.space_group_name_H-M   'P 1'
#
loop_
_entity.id
_entity.type
_entity.pdbx_description
1 polymer ?
#
loop_
_entity_poly.entity_id
_entity_poly.type
_entity_poly.pdbx_seq_one_letter_code
_entity_poly.pdbx_strand_id
1 'polypeptide(L)'
;MVPATPLIQRADDACPAATRVLLQFADDIGYAVGYDREQHGRLVQDIFPVRASETAQVSSSSKVMLGSHSETAFHRHRPRYVVLLCLRGDASAATTYADVNDIVERLAPEHLAVLQTTEFVTTVDPSFMTQGEPDAEVIVQPLTFSHGAWVLVYDELLMHGTNERAQTALAELHRVVKMVTQTVVLGDGDLLVIDNDR
;
A
#
# COMPACT_ATOMS: atom_id res chain seq x y z
N MET A 1 3.37 -27.49 9.45
CA MET A 1 2.43 -26.85 10.39
C MET A 1 2.78 -25.38 10.49
N VAL A 2 1.78 -24.50 10.47
CA VAL A 2 1.96 -23.06 10.73
C VAL A 2 2.13 -22.87 12.25
N PRO A 3 3.16 -22.16 12.74
CA PRO A 3 3.34 -21.91 14.16
C PRO A 3 2.25 -20.99 14.74
N ALA A 4 2.27 -20.79 16.06
CA ALA A 4 1.44 -19.79 16.70
C ALA A 4 1.75 -18.38 16.13
N THR A 5 0.73 -17.53 15.97
CA THR A 5 0.94 -16.13 15.56
C THR A 5 1.89 -15.46 16.55
N PRO A 6 2.97 -14.80 16.10
CA PRO A 6 3.84 -14.04 16.99
C PRO A 6 3.09 -12.93 17.70
N LEU A 7 3.59 -12.52 18.87
CA LEU A 7 3.05 -11.36 19.62
C LEU A 7 3.88 -10.09 19.42
N ILE A 8 5.09 -10.25 18.87
CA ILE A 8 6.06 -9.20 18.62
C ILE A 8 6.78 -9.50 17.31
N GLN A 9 7.27 -8.45 16.63
CA GLN A 9 8.09 -8.63 15.45
C GLN A 9 9.38 -9.34 15.84
N ARG A 10 9.67 -10.44 15.17
CA ARG A 10 10.88 -11.22 15.37
C ARG A 10 11.91 -10.90 14.30
N ALA A 11 13.18 -11.13 14.58
CA ALA A 11 14.24 -11.00 13.58
C ALA A 11 14.30 -12.21 12.64
N ASP A 12 13.87 -13.39 13.13
CA ASP A 12 13.80 -14.64 12.38
C ASP A 12 12.43 -14.85 11.73
N ASP A 13 12.42 -15.57 10.59
CA ASP A 13 11.19 -15.94 9.88
C ASP A 13 10.28 -16.78 10.76
N ALA A 14 9.07 -16.29 11.04
CA ALA A 14 8.11 -17.03 11.86
C ALA A 14 7.71 -18.36 11.21
N CYS A 15 7.63 -18.43 9.87
CA CYS A 15 7.30 -19.64 9.13
C CYS A 15 8.20 -19.84 7.89
N PRO A 16 9.37 -20.49 8.02
CA PRO A 16 10.32 -20.62 6.91
C PRO A 16 9.77 -21.34 5.66
N ALA A 17 8.79 -22.23 5.83
CA ALA A 17 8.14 -22.89 4.70
C ALA A 17 7.29 -21.90 3.87
N ALA A 18 6.57 -21.00 4.54
CA ALA A 18 5.79 -19.95 3.88
C ALA A 18 6.72 -18.96 3.18
N THR A 19 7.81 -18.53 3.84
CA THR A 19 8.83 -17.66 3.23
C THR A 19 9.33 -18.24 1.90
N ARG A 20 9.68 -19.54 1.87
CA ARG A 20 10.14 -20.19 0.63
C ARG A 20 9.08 -20.20 -0.47
N VAL A 21 7.83 -20.50 -0.13
CA VAL A 21 6.73 -20.50 -1.11
C VAL A 21 6.50 -19.11 -1.67
N LEU A 22 6.48 -18.09 -0.80
CA LEU A 22 6.25 -16.70 -1.20
C LEU A 22 7.38 -16.18 -2.09
N LEU A 23 8.64 -16.46 -1.75
CA LEU A 23 9.79 -16.06 -2.58
C LEU A 23 9.80 -16.78 -3.93
N GLN A 24 9.51 -18.09 -3.95
CA GLN A 24 9.42 -18.84 -5.21
C GLN A 24 8.33 -18.27 -6.13
N PHE A 25 7.18 -17.89 -5.57
CA PHE A 25 6.13 -17.25 -6.33
C PHE A 25 6.55 -15.84 -6.82
N ALA A 26 7.23 -15.06 -5.97
CA ALA A 26 7.71 -13.74 -6.35
C ALA A 26 8.69 -13.80 -7.53
N ASP A 27 9.55 -14.82 -7.59
CA ASP A 27 10.48 -15.04 -8.70
C ASP A 27 9.76 -15.32 -10.05
N ASP A 28 8.53 -15.84 -10.02
CA ASP A 28 7.74 -16.10 -11.23
C ASP A 28 7.15 -14.81 -11.83
N ILE A 29 6.97 -13.75 -11.02
CA ILE A 29 6.33 -12.48 -11.42
C ILE A 29 7.27 -11.27 -11.33
N GLY A 30 8.50 -11.45 -10.85
CA GLY A 30 9.46 -10.37 -10.65
C GLY A 30 10.62 -10.76 -9.75
N TYR A 31 11.00 -9.85 -8.85
CA TYR A 31 12.04 -10.07 -7.83
C TYR A 31 11.57 -9.48 -6.50
N ALA A 32 11.74 -10.23 -5.41
CA ALA A 32 11.46 -9.71 -4.08
C ALA A 32 12.42 -8.55 -3.74
N VAL A 33 11.87 -7.47 -3.21
CA VAL A 33 12.63 -6.29 -2.80
C VAL A 33 12.35 -5.97 -1.33
N GLY A 34 13.37 -5.50 -0.62
CA GLY A 34 13.27 -4.99 0.73
C GLY A 34 13.79 -3.55 0.76
N TYR A 35 13.29 -2.76 1.69
CA TYR A 35 13.74 -1.38 1.90
C TYR A 35 14.43 -1.30 3.26
N ASP A 36 15.68 -0.85 3.32
CA ASP A 36 16.49 -0.87 4.56
C ASP A 36 15.79 -0.24 5.78
N ARG A 37 14.98 0.79 5.52
CA ARG A 37 14.23 1.52 6.55
C ARG A 37 12.89 0.87 6.91
N GLU A 38 12.38 -0.03 6.08
CA GLU A 38 11.16 -0.78 6.35
C GLU A 38 11.53 -2.16 6.92
N GLN A 39 11.14 -2.42 8.16
CA GLN A 39 11.41 -3.66 8.88
C GLN A 39 12.86 -4.18 8.77
N HIS A 40 13.84 -3.27 8.76
CA HIS A 40 15.27 -3.59 8.64
C HIS A 40 15.67 -4.26 7.30
N GLY A 41 15.02 -3.90 6.20
CA GLY A 41 15.42 -4.38 4.86
C GLY A 41 15.02 -5.82 4.56
N ARG A 42 14.10 -6.40 5.35
CA ARG A 42 13.66 -7.77 5.10
C ARG A 42 12.84 -7.87 3.82
N LEU A 43 13.09 -8.95 3.08
CA LEU A 43 12.36 -9.29 1.85
C LEU A 43 10.95 -9.82 2.16
N VAL A 44 10.80 -10.51 3.29
CA VAL A 44 9.51 -11.05 3.74
C VAL A 44 9.20 -10.47 5.11
N GLN A 45 7.98 -9.98 5.24
CA GLN A 45 7.51 -9.28 6.42
C GLN A 45 6.33 -10.04 7.01
N ASP A 46 6.42 -10.37 8.30
CA ASP A 46 5.29 -10.92 9.04
C ASP A 46 4.31 -9.79 9.36
N ILE A 47 3.04 -9.96 8.94
CA ILE A 47 1.94 -9.03 9.23
C ILE A 47 0.96 -9.73 10.18
N PHE A 48 0.78 -9.15 11.36
CA PHE A 48 -0.15 -9.61 12.37
C PHE A 48 -0.54 -8.46 13.30
N PRO A 49 -1.72 -8.51 13.94
CA PRO A 49 -2.15 -7.46 14.84
C PRO A 49 -1.22 -7.37 16.06
N VAL A 50 -0.69 -6.18 16.33
CA VAL A 50 0.14 -5.89 17.49
C VAL A 50 -0.62 -4.98 18.44
N ARG A 51 -0.79 -5.40 19.71
CA ARG A 51 -1.61 -4.67 20.70
C ARG A 51 -1.20 -3.20 20.89
N ALA A 52 0.09 -2.90 20.74
CA ALA A 52 0.60 -1.53 20.86
C ALA A 52 0.23 -0.61 19.67
N SER A 53 -0.14 -1.20 18.52
CA SER A 53 -0.40 -0.50 17.26
C SER A 53 -1.86 -0.61 16.81
N GLU A 54 -2.76 -1.12 17.65
CA GLU A 54 -4.16 -1.41 17.28
C GLU A 54 -4.91 -0.21 16.68
N THR A 55 -4.51 1.02 17.02
CA THR A 55 -5.15 2.26 16.55
C THR A 55 -4.25 3.08 15.60
N ALA A 56 -3.12 2.54 15.17
CA ALA A 56 -2.17 3.23 14.30
C ALA A 56 -2.49 3.00 12.81
N GLN A 57 -1.97 3.86 11.92
CA GLN A 57 -2.06 3.70 10.46
C GLN A 57 -0.84 2.92 9.96
N VAL A 58 -0.77 1.64 10.34
CA VAL A 58 0.31 0.72 9.97
C VAL A 58 -0.27 -0.69 9.75
N SER A 59 0.47 -1.56 9.07
CA SER A 59 0.06 -2.94 8.76
C SER A 59 -0.22 -3.82 9.99
N SER A 60 0.27 -3.44 11.18
CA SER A 60 0.01 -4.15 12.45
C SER A 60 -1.21 -3.64 13.22
N SER A 61 -2.01 -2.76 12.62
CA SER A 61 -3.25 -2.21 13.18
C SER A 61 -4.41 -3.22 13.20
N SER A 62 -5.45 -2.95 13.99
CA SER A 62 -6.62 -3.85 14.10
C SER A 62 -7.94 -3.18 14.46
N LYS A 63 -7.94 -1.98 15.03
CA LYS A 63 -9.15 -1.25 15.48
C LYS A 63 -9.50 -0.04 14.61
N VAL A 64 -8.62 0.34 13.68
CA VAL A 64 -8.88 1.42 12.73
C VAL A 64 -8.75 0.87 11.31
N MET A 65 -9.56 1.40 10.40
CA MET A 65 -9.39 1.12 8.98
C MET A 65 -8.07 1.73 8.53
N LEU A 66 -7.23 0.91 7.88
CA LEU A 66 -6.03 1.39 7.24
C LEU A 66 -6.42 2.25 6.03
N GLY A 67 -5.89 3.46 5.94
CA GLY A 67 -6.14 4.35 4.81
C GLY A 67 -5.74 3.68 3.50
N SER A 68 -6.50 3.93 2.43
CA SER A 68 -6.14 3.40 1.11
C SER A 68 -4.86 4.07 0.62
N HIS A 69 -3.90 3.28 0.14
CA HIS A 69 -2.62 3.78 -0.34
C HIS A 69 -2.00 2.80 -1.35
N SER A 70 -1.14 3.34 -2.21
CA SER A 70 -0.13 2.60 -2.95
C SER A 70 1.07 2.37 -2.03
N GLU A 71 1.58 1.15 -1.98
CA GLU A 71 2.72 0.79 -1.13
C GLU A 71 3.94 1.64 -1.49
N THR A 72 4.47 2.37 -0.49
CA THR A 72 5.59 3.31 -0.65
C THR A 72 5.37 4.36 -1.75
N ALA A 73 4.20 5.01 -1.77
CA ALA A 73 3.82 6.01 -2.78
C ALA A 73 4.88 7.13 -2.99
N PHE A 74 5.61 7.48 -1.94
CA PHE A 74 6.70 8.47 -1.98
C PHE A 74 8.00 7.96 -2.63
N HIS A 75 8.17 6.64 -2.79
CA HIS A 75 9.45 6.05 -3.17
C HIS A 75 9.57 5.93 -4.70
N ARG A 76 10.66 6.49 -5.27
CA ARG A 76 10.93 6.45 -6.71
C ARG A 76 11.02 5.02 -7.30
N HIS A 77 11.39 4.06 -6.46
CA HIS A 77 11.50 2.64 -6.79
C HIS A 77 10.47 1.84 -5.98
N ARG A 78 9.21 2.29 -5.95
CA ARG A 78 8.11 1.55 -5.32
C ARG A 78 8.00 0.14 -5.93
N PRO A 79 7.54 -0.86 -5.18
CA PRO A 79 7.39 -2.20 -5.73
C PRO A 79 6.24 -2.21 -6.74
N ARG A 80 6.37 -2.97 -7.83
CA ARG A 80 5.26 -3.16 -8.78
C ARG A 80 4.14 -4.02 -8.20
N TYR A 81 4.48 -4.99 -7.36
CA TYR A 81 3.52 -5.91 -6.77
C TYR A 81 3.68 -5.93 -5.25
N VAL A 82 2.54 -5.96 -4.55
CA VAL A 82 2.48 -6.38 -3.14
C VAL A 82 1.90 -7.78 -3.10
N VAL A 83 2.62 -8.73 -2.50
CA VAL A 83 2.21 -10.13 -2.43
C VAL A 83 1.96 -10.51 -0.99
N LEU A 84 0.72 -10.91 -0.69
CA LEU A 84 0.27 -11.30 0.65
C LEU A 84 -0.08 -12.78 0.67
N LEU A 85 0.60 -13.56 1.50
CA LEU A 85 0.29 -14.97 1.75
C LEU A 85 -0.36 -15.10 3.13
N CYS A 86 -1.63 -15.51 3.16
CA CYS A 86 -2.36 -15.70 4.41
C CYS A 86 -1.97 -17.02 5.08
N LEU A 87 -1.41 -16.94 6.28
CA LEU A 87 -1.08 -18.12 7.10
C LEU A 87 -2.18 -18.50 8.09
N ARG A 88 -2.96 -17.50 8.53
CA ARG A 88 -4.08 -17.64 9.45
C ARG A 88 -5.05 -16.49 9.20
N GLY A 89 -6.22 -16.77 8.65
CA GLY A 89 -7.24 -15.78 8.34
C GLY A 89 -8.07 -15.35 9.55
N ASP A 90 -8.69 -14.18 9.44
CA ASP A 90 -9.74 -13.69 10.34
C ASP A 90 -10.92 -13.22 9.48
N ALA A 91 -12.11 -13.77 9.71
CA ALA A 91 -13.30 -13.45 8.92
C ALA A 91 -13.75 -11.99 9.03
N SER A 92 -13.24 -11.25 10.03
CA SER A 92 -13.49 -9.82 10.22
C SER A 92 -12.41 -8.91 9.61
N ALA A 93 -11.29 -9.48 9.13
CA ALA A 93 -10.19 -8.74 8.53
C ALA A 93 -10.29 -8.79 7.00
N ALA A 94 -11.05 -7.87 6.43
CA ALA A 94 -11.14 -7.70 4.98
C ALA A 94 -10.02 -6.78 4.47
N THR A 95 -9.27 -7.24 3.47
CA THR A 95 -8.36 -6.41 2.68
C THR A 95 -9.17 -5.61 1.68
N THR A 96 -8.93 -4.30 1.60
CA THR A 96 -9.57 -3.40 0.63
C THR A 96 -8.67 -3.14 -0.57
N TYR A 97 -9.25 -2.97 -1.75
CA TYR A 97 -8.55 -2.53 -2.96
C TYR A 97 -9.46 -1.70 -3.86
N ALA A 98 -8.89 -0.91 -4.77
CA ALA A 98 -9.64 -0.12 -5.74
C ALA A 98 -8.85 -0.10 -7.06
N ASP A 99 -9.48 -0.56 -8.15
CA ASP A 99 -8.85 -0.59 -9.48
C ASP A 99 -8.85 0.80 -10.12
N VAL A 100 -7.71 1.20 -10.66
CA VAL A 100 -7.49 2.50 -11.30
C VAL A 100 -8.44 2.73 -12.48
N ASN A 101 -8.84 1.67 -13.21
CA ASN A 101 -9.80 1.81 -14.29
C ASN A 101 -11.20 2.17 -13.75
N ASP A 102 -11.63 1.55 -12.65
CA ASP A 102 -12.89 1.90 -11.99
C ASP A 102 -12.85 3.34 -11.45
N ILE A 103 -11.69 3.78 -10.95
CA ILE A 103 -11.47 5.15 -10.48
C ILE A 103 -11.61 6.16 -11.64
N VAL A 104 -10.86 5.98 -12.73
CA VAL A 104 -10.86 6.94 -13.84
C VAL A 104 -12.20 7.02 -14.56
N GLU A 105 -12.97 5.91 -14.61
CA GLU A 105 -14.33 5.90 -15.16
C GLU A 105 -15.32 6.77 -14.37
N ARG A 106 -15.01 7.10 -13.11
CA ARG A 106 -15.90 7.85 -12.20
C ARG A 106 -15.41 9.27 -11.95
N LEU A 107 -14.24 9.64 -12.46
CA LEU A 107 -13.70 10.99 -12.39
C LEU A 107 -14.20 11.85 -13.56
N ALA A 108 -14.54 13.11 -13.25
CA ALA A 108 -14.83 14.08 -14.30
C ALA A 108 -13.54 14.42 -15.08
N PRO A 109 -13.61 14.69 -16.39
CA PRO A 109 -12.44 14.97 -17.22
C PRO A 109 -11.53 16.10 -16.69
N GLU A 110 -12.12 17.11 -16.06
CA GLU A 110 -11.41 18.22 -15.44
C GLU A 110 -10.55 17.79 -14.24
N HIS A 111 -11.06 16.91 -13.37
CA HIS A 111 -10.31 16.37 -12.24
C HIS A 111 -9.23 15.41 -12.73
N LEU A 112 -9.56 14.56 -13.70
CA LEU A 112 -8.60 13.65 -14.32
C LEU A 112 -7.42 14.39 -14.97
N ALA A 113 -7.68 15.54 -15.62
CA ALA A 113 -6.63 16.37 -16.19
C ALA A 113 -5.73 17.00 -15.10
N VAL A 114 -6.32 17.47 -14.00
CA VAL A 114 -5.56 18.04 -12.88
C VAL A 114 -4.74 16.97 -12.15
N LEU A 115 -5.30 15.78 -11.90
CA LEU A 115 -4.60 14.67 -11.23
C LEU A 115 -3.38 14.13 -12.00
N GLN A 116 -3.20 14.54 -13.25
CA GLN A 116 -2.02 14.23 -14.06
C GLN A 116 -0.93 15.32 -13.99
N THR A 117 -1.12 16.40 -13.25
CA THR A 117 -0.10 17.45 -13.10
C THR A 117 0.84 17.16 -11.92
N THR A 118 1.96 17.88 -11.85
CA THR A 118 2.94 17.81 -10.76
C THR A 118 2.58 18.74 -9.60
N GLU A 119 1.29 18.98 -9.37
CA GLU A 119 0.79 19.90 -8.33
C GLU A 119 0.43 19.20 -7.03
N PHE A 120 0.96 18.00 -6.82
CA PHE A 120 0.71 17.17 -5.65
C PHE A 120 2.04 16.75 -5.04
N VAL A 121 2.04 16.62 -3.73
CA VAL A 121 3.15 16.04 -2.99
C VAL A 121 2.62 14.99 -2.02
N THR A 122 3.51 14.09 -1.62
CA THR A 122 3.31 13.14 -0.53
C THR A 122 4.51 13.19 0.40
N THR A 123 4.31 12.95 1.68
CA THR A 123 5.41 12.82 2.64
C THR A 123 5.94 11.39 2.71
N VAL A 124 7.16 11.23 3.20
CA VAL A 124 7.73 9.91 3.48
C VAL A 124 6.93 9.24 4.61
N ASP A 125 6.72 7.92 4.53
CA ASP A 125 6.02 7.19 5.58
C ASP A 125 6.76 7.30 6.93
N PRO A 126 6.05 7.48 8.05
CA PRO A 126 6.68 7.53 9.37
C PRO A 126 7.54 6.30 9.71
N SER A 127 7.22 5.11 9.16
CA SER A 127 8.04 3.91 9.36
C SER A 127 9.45 4.04 8.76
N PHE A 128 9.62 4.87 7.73
CA PHE A 128 10.90 5.14 7.11
C PHE A 128 11.70 6.25 7.83
N MET A 129 11.03 7.05 8.66
CA MET A 129 11.61 8.19 9.40
C MET A 129 12.23 7.77 10.75
N THR A 130 13.25 6.92 10.72
CA THR A 130 13.87 6.39 11.96
C THR A 130 15.00 7.23 12.55
N GLN A 131 15.49 8.26 11.84
CA GLN A 131 16.69 9.02 12.25
C GLN A 131 16.57 10.54 12.22
N GLY A 132 15.38 11.09 12.47
CA GLY A 132 15.21 12.55 12.62
C GLY A 132 15.43 13.34 11.34
N GLU A 133 15.26 12.69 10.19
CA GLU A 133 15.27 13.34 8.89
C GLU A 133 14.11 14.35 8.81
N PRO A 134 14.28 15.47 8.09
CA PRO A 134 13.20 16.43 7.88
C PRO A 134 12.04 15.75 7.15
N ASP A 135 10.82 16.21 7.47
CA ASP A 135 9.60 15.83 6.74
C ASP A 135 9.80 16.18 5.26
N ALA A 136 10.07 15.17 4.44
CA ALA A 136 10.47 15.35 3.06
C ALA A 136 9.26 15.15 2.17
N GLU A 137 8.88 16.21 1.46
CA GLU A 137 7.84 16.16 0.44
C GLU A 137 8.42 15.67 -0.89
N VAL A 138 7.72 14.72 -1.50
CA VAL A 138 8.03 14.19 -2.81
C VAL A 138 6.92 14.59 -3.77
N ILE A 139 7.29 15.22 -4.89
CA ILE A 139 6.34 15.54 -5.97
C ILE A 139 5.84 14.25 -6.59
N VAL A 140 4.51 14.14 -6.72
CA VAL A 140 3.83 12.99 -7.31
C VAL A 140 2.80 13.45 -8.33
N GLN A 141 2.47 12.56 -9.26
CA GLN A 141 1.33 12.69 -10.15
C GLN A 141 0.34 11.58 -9.77
N PRO A 142 -0.79 11.89 -9.11
CA PRO A 142 -1.69 10.86 -8.60
C PRO A 142 -2.17 9.88 -9.66
N LEU A 143 -2.41 10.37 -10.88
CA LEU A 143 -2.73 9.55 -12.04
C LEU A 143 -1.75 9.84 -13.16
N THR A 144 -1.29 8.81 -13.86
CA THR A 144 -0.59 8.95 -15.12
C THR A 144 -1.12 7.96 -16.14
N PHE A 145 -1.18 8.33 -17.42
CA PHE A 145 -1.47 7.41 -18.51
C PHE A 145 -0.20 7.13 -19.30
N SER A 146 0.27 5.88 -19.27
CA SER A 146 1.55 5.49 -19.86
C SER A 146 1.42 4.11 -20.50
N HIS A 147 1.99 3.95 -21.70
CA HIS A 147 1.97 2.68 -22.45
C HIS A 147 0.57 2.05 -22.61
N GLY A 148 -0.47 2.88 -22.71
CA GLY A 148 -1.85 2.41 -22.89
C GLY A 148 -2.55 1.95 -21.61
N ALA A 149 -1.97 2.19 -20.44
CA ALA A 149 -2.56 1.88 -19.14
C ALA A 149 -2.51 3.09 -18.19
N TRP A 150 -3.49 3.15 -17.29
CA TRP A 150 -3.44 4.07 -16.16
C TRP A 150 -2.54 3.51 -15.06
N VAL A 151 -1.84 4.41 -14.40
CA VAL A 151 -1.05 4.15 -13.19
C VAL A 151 -1.54 5.08 -12.08
N LEU A 152 -1.81 4.51 -10.91
CA LEU A 152 -2.21 5.21 -9.70
C LEU A 152 -1.03 5.31 -8.73
N VAL A 153 -0.77 6.51 -8.24
CA VAL A 153 0.08 6.74 -7.06
C VAL A 153 -0.77 7.50 -6.07
N TYR A 154 -1.15 6.87 -4.97
CA TYR A 154 -2.15 7.43 -4.08
C TYR A 154 -1.81 7.16 -2.62
N ASP A 155 -2.04 8.14 -1.75
CA ASP A 155 -2.03 7.96 -0.31
C ASP A 155 -3.13 8.83 0.29
N GLU A 156 -4.11 8.23 0.96
CA GLU A 156 -5.23 8.96 1.55
C GLU A 156 -4.81 9.96 2.63
N LEU A 157 -3.72 9.68 3.35
CA LEU A 157 -3.35 10.39 4.56
C LEU A 157 -2.19 11.36 4.34
N LEU A 158 -1.24 10.99 3.48
CA LEU A 158 0.02 11.70 3.30
C LEU A 158 0.04 12.60 2.06
N MET A 159 -0.88 12.42 1.11
CA MET A 159 -0.94 13.29 -0.07
C MET A 159 -1.69 14.61 0.20
N HIS A 160 -1.18 15.68 -0.41
CA HIS A 160 -1.92 16.93 -0.53
C HIS A 160 -1.76 17.59 -1.90
N GLY A 161 -2.69 18.48 -2.25
CA GLY A 161 -2.56 19.39 -3.39
C GLY A 161 -1.83 20.67 -2.99
N THR A 162 -0.87 21.11 -3.81
CA THR A 162 -0.06 22.31 -3.56
C THR A 162 -0.81 23.63 -3.79
N ASN A 163 -2.04 23.57 -4.29
CA ASN A 163 -2.93 24.70 -4.50
C ASN A 163 -4.40 24.26 -4.47
N GLU A 164 -5.34 25.22 -4.50
CA GLU A 164 -6.77 24.96 -4.36
C GLU A 164 -7.33 24.02 -5.45
N ARG A 165 -6.90 24.16 -6.71
CA ARG A 165 -7.39 23.29 -7.79
C ARG A 165 -6.90 21.85 -7.63
N ALA A 166 -5.63 21.67 -7.25
CA ALA A 166 -5.05 20.36 -6.98
C ALA A 166 -5.72 19.72 -5.76
N GLN A 167 -5.90 20.47 -4.67
CA GLN A 167 -6.56 19.97 -3.46
C GLN A 167 -8.02 19.57 -3.73
N THR A 168 -8.73 20.32 -4.57
CA THR A 168 -10.10 19.97 -4.99
C THR A 168 -10.12 18.68 -5.81
N ALA A 169 -9.20 18.52 -6.76
CA ALA A 169 -9.10 17.29 -7.55
C ALA A 169 -8.71 16.08 -6.69
N LEU A 170 -7.81 16.26 -5.71
CA LEU A 170 -7.44 15.23 -4.75
C LEU A 170 -8.63 14.82 -3.85
N ALA A 171 -9.43 15.78 -3.39
CA ALA A 171 -10.63 15.48 -2.62
C ALA A 171 -11.64 14.64 -3.42
N GLU A 172 -11.80 14.92 -4.72
CA GLU A 172 -12.61 14.08 -5.61
C GLU A 172 -12.01 12.70 -5.83
N LEU A 173 -10.67 12.59 -5.97
CA LEU A 173 -9.99 11.30 -6.02
C LEU A 173 -10.26 10.47 -4.76
N HIS A 174 -10.10 11.05 -3.56
CA HIS A 174 -10.41 10.37 -2.29
C HIS A 174 -11.87 9.86 -2.26
N ARG A 175 -12.81 10.70 -2.71
CA ARG A 175 -14.23 10.35 -2.76
C ARG A 175 -14.49 9.18 -3.71
N VAL A 176 -13.87 9.18 -4.89
CA VAL A 176 -14.03 8.13 -5.90
C VAL A 176 -13.37 6.82 -5.46
N VAL A 177 -12.14 6.86 -4.92
CA VAL A 177 -11.46 5.67 -4.37
C VAL A 177 -12.36 4.97 -3.37
N LYS A 178 -12.92 5.71 -2.40
CA LYS A 178 -13.87 5.17 -1.40
C LYS A 178 -15.13 4.59 -2.03
N MET A 179 -15.62 5.18 -3.11
CA MET A 179 -16.83 4.73 -3.81
C MET A 179 -16.62 3.39 -4.53
N VAL A 180 -15.45 3.18 -5.13
CA VAL A 180 -15.15 1.98 -5.93
C VAL A 180 -14.37 0.92 -5.15
N THR A 181 -14.04 1.19 -3.89
CA THR A 181 -13.33 0.24 -3.03
C THR A 181 -14.10 -1.08 -2.92
N GLN A 182 -13.40 -2.16 -3.21
CA GLN A 182 -13.84 -3.53 -3.06
C GLN A 182 -13.11 -4.20 -1.89
N THR A 183 -13.61 -5.35 -1.46
CA THR A 183 -13.05 -6.11 -0.33
C THR A 183 -12.81 -7.56 -0.69
N VAL A 184 -11.78 -8.15 -0.07
CA VAL A 184 -11.49 -9.58 -0.10
C VAL A 184 -11.07 -10.02 1.30
N VAL A 185 -11.61 -11.15 1.78
CA VAL A 185 -11.20 -11.77 3.04
C VAL A 185 -10.31 -12.94 2.70
N LEU A 186 -9.07 -12.93 3.19
CA LEU A 186 -8.09 -13.98 2.91
C LEU A 186 -8.23 -15.14 3.91
N GLY A 187 -8.44 -16.34 3.40
CA GLY A 187 -8.41 -17.59 4.15
C GLY A 187 -7.01 -18.21 4.22
N ASP A 188 -6.87 -19.23 5.06
CA ASP A 188 -5.59 -19.94 5.23
C ASP A 188 -5.10 -20.51 3.89
N GLY A 189 -3.90 -20.09 3.48
CA GLY A 189 -3.27 -20.53 2.23
C GLY A 189 -3.58 -19.67 1.00
N ASP A 190 -4.48 -18.69 1.12
CA ASP A 190 -4.74 -17.75 0.03
C ASP A 190 -3.52 -16.87 -0.22
N LEU A 191 -3.24 -16.63 -1.50
CA LEU A 191 -2.20 -15.72 -1.96
C LEU A 191 -2.86 -14.61 -2.78
N LEU A 192 -2.70 -13.37 -2.32
CA LEU A 192 -3.18 -12.17 -2.97
C LEU A 192 -2.00 -11.43 -3.61
N VAL A 193 -2.15 -11.04 -4.87
CA VAL A 193 -1.22 -10.17 -5.57
C VAL A 193 -1.95 -8.88 -5.91
N ILE A 194 -1.44 -7.76 -5.41
CA ILE A 194 -1.92 -6.43 -5.74
C ILE A 194 -0.91 -5.82 -6.72
N ASP A 195 -1.36 -5.41 -7.90
CA ASP A 195 -0.57 -4.58 -8.81
C ASP A 195 -0.56 -3.16 -8.26
N ASN A 196 0.56 -2.74 -7.67
CA ASN A 196 0.69 -1.51 -6.92
C ASN A 196 0.70 -0.25 -7.80
N ASP A 197 0.72 -0.43 -9.12
CA ASP A 197 0.48 0.64 -10.09
C ASP A 197 -1.01 0.75 -10.47
N ARG A 198 -1.89 -0.17 -10.05
CA ARG A 198 -3.26 -0.29 -10.56
C ARG A 198 -4.33 -0.42 -9.49
#